data_AF-F9S8U7-F1
#
_entry.id   AF-F9S8U7-F1
#
_cell.length_a   1.000
_cell.length_b   1.000
_cell.length_c   1.000
_cell.angle_alpha   90.00
_cell.angle_beta   90.00
_cell.angle_gamma   90.00
#
_symmetry.space_group_name_H-M   'P 1'
#
loop_
_entity.id
_entity.type
_entity.pdbx_description
1 polymer ?
#
loop_
_entity_poly.entity_id
_entity_poly.type
_entity_poly.pdbx_seq_one_letter_code
_entity_poly.pdbx_strand_id
1 'polypeptide(L)'
;MLSKLHFYFEQRKVLYAGKEEITPALGQKLFAKLNTGYYSADEEALIMRLLIKKSYLNKRHGQYEFSKKVPVYVANEIPRQMRNLWAGMATLLITYASYGLINGEIYIPGKRTEGITFAGEPVLAVFAACFCLALALLVTVVDHYDKRDNEYLYDIAEKVLWALSCLFFTWACLWDWSQRSSLLS
;
A
#
# COMPACT_ATOMS: atom_id res chain seq x y z
N MET A 1 1.08 9.65 26.96
CA MET A 1 1.50 8.46 26.16
C MET A 1 1.67 8.73 24.66
N LEU A 2 1.36 9.94 24.14
CA LEU A 2 1.57 10.31 22.73
C LEU A 2 3.03 10.71 22.34
N SER A 3 3.96 10.86 23.29
CA SER A 3 5.24 11.51 23.01
C SER A 3 6.28 10.63 22.28
N LYS A 4 6.37 9.34 22.62
CA LYS A 4 7.35 8.44 21.96
C LYS A 4 7.00 8.15 20.51
N LEU A 5 5.73 7.92 20.21
CA LEU A 5 5.29 7.62 18.85
C LEU A 5 5.47 8.86 17.94
N HIS A 6 5.09 10.04 18.45
CA HIS A 6 5.32 11.30 17.77
C HIS A 6 6.82 11.56 17.52
N PHE A 7 7.67 11.30 18.53
CA PHE A 7 9.13 11.37 18.40
C PHE A 7 9.65 10.43 17.30
N TYR A 8 9.21 9.17 17.27
CA TYR A 8 9.61 8.21 16.24
C TYR A 8 9.16 8.64 14.83
N PHE A 9 7.97 9.24 14.70
CA PHE A 9 7.47 9.74 13.42
C PHE A 9 8.21 10.97 12.92
N GLU A 10 8.49 11.95 13.79
CA GLU A 10 9.27 13.14 13.44
C GLU A 10 10.74 12.80 13.13
N GLN A 11 11.33 11.88 13.90
CA GLN A 11 12.67 11.37 13.61
C GLN A 11 12.75 10.68 12.24
N ARG A 12 11.72 9.89 11.88
CA ARG A 12 11.61 9.29 10.55
C ARG A 12 11.47 10.35 9.46
N LYS A 13 10.59 11.35 9.63
CA LYS A 13 10.46 12.44 8.65
C LYS A 13 11.81 13.10 8.37
N VAL A 14 12.59 13.41 9.40
CA VAL A 14 13.90 14.04 9.22
C VAL A 14 14.93 13.11 8.58
N LEU A 15 14.99 11.83 9.01
CA LEU A 15 15.92 10.85 8.45
C LEU A 15 15.63 10.50 6.98
N TYR A 16 14.38 10.64 6.54
CA TYR A 16 13.91 10.20 5.22
C TYR A 16 13.48 11.35 4.28
N ALA A 17 13.40 12.61 4.74
CA ALA A 17 13.03 13.77 3.91
C ALA A 17 14.13 14.28 2.95
N GLY A 18 15.31 13.66 2.96
CA GLY A 18 16.32 13.87 1.93
C GLY A 18 17.36 14.97 2.24
N LYS A 19 18.63 14.58 1.99
CA LYS A 19 19.76 15.44 1.60
C LYS A 19 20.34 16.45 2.59
N GLU A 20 20.21 16.29 3.90
CA GLU A 20 21.06 17.05 4.84
C GLU A 20 21.92 16.11 5.68
N GLU A 21 23.25 16.34 5.67
CA GLU A 21 24.16 15.71 6.61
C GLU A 21 23.68 16.05 8.03
N ILE A 22 23.34 15.03 8.82
CA ILE A 22 22.94 15.23 10.21
C ILE A 22 24.20 15.58 11.01
N THR A 23 24.54 16.85 11.00
CA THR A 23 25.59 17.42 11.83
C THR A 23 25.17 17.38 13.31
N PRO A 24 26.14 17.29 14.25
CA PRO A 24 25.85 17.31 15.69
C PRO A 24 24.98 18.50 16.12
N ALA A 25 25.14 19.65 15.46
CA ALA A 25 24.35 20.86 15.69
C ALA A 25 22.88 20.72 15.26
N LEU A 26 22.59 20.07 14.12
CA LEU A 26 21.22 19.82 13.67
C LEU A 26 20.51 18.80 14.57
N GLY A 27 21.24 17.77 15.01
CA GLY A 27 20.75 16.80 16.01
C GLY A 27 20.37 17.47 17.33
N GLN A 28 21.22 18.36 17.85
CA GLN A 28 20.90 19.16 19.06
C GLN A 28 19.68 20.05 18.87
N LYS A 29 19.53 20.70 17.70
CA LYS A 29 18.39 21.58 17.40
C LYS A 29 17.06 20.82 17.33
N LEU A 30 17.07 19.59 16.79
CA LEU A 30 15.90 18.70 16.75
C LEU A 30 15.50 18.21 18.14
N PHE A 31 16.48 17.82 18.96
CA PHE A 31 16.23 17.43 20.34
C PHE A 31 15.73 18.58 21.20
N ALA A 32 16.29 19.78 21.06
CA ALA A 32 15.80 20.97 21.77
C ALA A 32 14.34 21.28 21.42
N LYS A 33 13.90 21.00 20.19
CA LYS A 33 12.50 21.15 19.75
C LYS A 33 11.57 20.06 20.30
N LEU A 34 12.10 18.88 20.61
CA LEU A 34 11.40 17.73 21.21
C LEU A 34 11.43 17.75 22.74
N ASN A 35 12.40 18.46 23.32
CA ASN A 35 12.56 18.56 24.76
C ASN A 35 11.60 19.60 25.34
N THR A 36 10.52 19.08 25.93
CA THR A 36 9.51 19.84 26.69
C THR A 36 9.73 19.70 28.20
N GLY A 37 10.93 19.32 28.64
CA GLY A 37 11.30 19.22 30.07
C GLY A 37 11.17 17.82 30.68
N TYR A 38 11.15 16.76 29.88
CA TYR A 38 10.92 15.38 30.34
C TYR A 38 12.19 14.53 30.51
N TYR A 39 13.34 14.99 30.03
CA TYR A 39 14.60 14.25 30.10
C TYR A 39 15.65 15.08 30.83
N SER A 40 16.50 14.43 31.63
CA SER A 40 17.66 15.08 32.23
C SER A 40 18.78 15.28 31.19
N ALA A 41 19.68 16.24 31.44
CA ALA A 41 20.78 16.57 30.51
C ALA A 41 21.67 15.34 30.17
N ASP A 42 21.85 14.43 31.12
CA ASP A 42 22.62 13.20 30.93
C ASP A 42 21.88 12.17 30.06
N GLU A 43 20.55 12.07 30.22
CA GLU A 43 19.70 11.20 29.38
C GLU A 43 19.61 11.74 27.95
N GLU A 44 19.55 13.05 27.77
CA GLU A 44 19.62 13.68 26.44
C GLU A 44 20.94 13.36 25.73
N ALA A 45 22.07 13.47 26.45
CA ALA A 45 23.38 13.13 25.91
C ALA A 45 23.47 11.64 25.52
N LEU A 46 22.85 10.75 26.32
CA LEU A 46 22.80 9.32 26.03
C LEU A 46 21.92 8.99 24.81
N ILE A 47 20.73 9.58 24.71
CA ILE A 47 19.80 9.36 23.59
C ILE A 47 20.39 9.95 22.30
N MET A 48 21.06 11.11 22.38
CA MET A 48 21.84 11.69 21.28
C MET A 48 22.97 10.75 20.82
N ARG A 49 23.76 10.22 21.77
CA ARG A 49 24.81 9.24 21.46
C ARG A 49 24.25 7.97 20.85
N LEU A 50 23.10 7.49 21.30
CA LEU A 50 22.44 6.31 20.74
C LEU A 50 21.84 6.57 19.36
N LEU A 51 21.26 7.74 19.12
CA LEU A 51 20.74 8.13 17.81
C LEU A 51 21.85 8.29 16.78
N ILE A 52 22.96 8.92 17.16
CA ILE A 52 24.18 8.98 16.37
C ILE A 52 24.71 7.55 16.18
N LYS A 53 24.98 6.79 17.24
CA LYS A 53 25.54 5.43 17.11
C LYS A 53 24.67 4.48 16.27
N LYS A 54 23.34 4.59 16.33
CA LYS A 54 22.41 3.70 15.61
C LYS A 54 22.14 4.15 14.16
N SER A 55 22.26 5.44 13.85
CA SER A 55 22.20 5.95 12.46
C SER A 55 23.51 5.75 11.69
N TYR A 56 24.64 5.50 12.36
CA TYR A 56 25.99 5.38 11.78
C TYR A 56 26.50 3.92 11.67
N LEU A 57 25.66 2.90 11.83
CA LEU A 57 26.09 1.50 11.74
C LEU A 57 26.15 1.01 10.28
N ASN A 58 27.30 1.20 9.62
CA ASN A 58 27.77 0.29 8.58
C ASN A 58 29.25 -0.05 8.86
N LYS A 59 29.52 -1.25 9.39
CA LYS A 59 30.86 -1.64 9.87
C LYS A 59 31.68 -2.21 8.72
N ARG A 60 32.35 -1.35 7.94
CA ARG A 60 33.48 -1.74 7.09
C ARG A 60 34.66 -0.79 7.37
N HIS A 61 35.73 -1.32 7.94
CA HIS A 61 37.05 -0.66 8.11
C HIS A 61 37.23 0.43 9.18
N GLY A 62 36.33 0.56 10.16
CA GLY A 62 36.60 1.41 11.33
C GLY A 62 36.60 2.92 11.05
N GLN A 63 36.07 3.34 9.90
CA GLN A 63 35.77 4.73 9.61
C GLN A 63 34.25 4.94 9.55
N TYR A 64 33.79 6.03 10.18
CA TYR A 64 32.39 6.41 10.24
C TYR A 64 32.06 7.26 9.00
N GLU A 65 31.55 6.65 7.93
CA GLU A 65 31.05 7.39 6.76
C GLU A 65 29.52 7.48 6.78
N PHE A 66 29.01 8.72 6.80
CA PHE A 66 27.65 9.01 6.36
C PHE A 66 27.59 8.99 4.84
N SER A 67 27.60 7.80 4.26
CA SER A 67 27.29 7.68 2.85
C SER A 67 26.59 6.38 2.56
N LYS A 68 25.38 6.22 3.13
CA LYS A 68 24.37 5.55 2.33
C LYS A 68 23.97 6.58 1.28
N LYS A 69 24.59 6.54 0.09
CA LYS A 69 24.04 7.22 -1.08
C LYS A 69 22.59 6.74 -1.16
N VAL A 70 21.64 7.58 -0.74
CA VAL A 70 20.23 7.31 -0.96
C VAL A 70 20.14 7.29 -2.49
N PRO A 71 19.79 6.14 -3.10
CA PRO A 71 19.66 6.11 -4.54
C PRO A 71 18.72 7.25 -4.92
N VAL A 72 19.10 8.02 -5.95
CA VAL A 72 18.20 9.05 -6.49
C VAL A 72 16.88 8.35 -6.76
N TYR A 73 15.78 8.89 -6.24
CA TYR A 73 14.45 8.33 -6.49
C TYR A 73 14.25 8.23 -8.01
N VAL A 74 14.05 6.99 -8.48
CA VAL A 74 13.72 6.69 -9.87
C VAL A 74 12.30 6.16 -9.84
N ALA A 75 11.38 6.92 -10.43
CA ALA A 75 9.98 6.51 -10.53
C ALA A 75 9.88 5.16 -11.26
N ASN A 76 8.96 4.31 -10.80
CA ASN A 76 8.71 3.01 -11.42
C ASN A 76 8.27 3.16 -12.89
N GLU A 77 8.96 2.48 -13.82
CA GLU A 77 8.64 2.54 -15.25
C GLU A 77 7.90 1.29 -15.73
N ILE A 78 6.58 1.41 -15.91
CA ILE A 78 5.75 0.37 -16.52
C ILE A 78 5.63 0.64 -18.04
N PRO A 79 5.92 -0.37 -18.89
CA PRO A 79 5.76 -0.24 -20.34
C PRO A 79 4.36 0.25 -20.74
N ARG A 80 4.28 1.14 -21.73
CA ARG A 80 3.00 1.72 -22.19
C ARG A 80 1.98 0.66 -22.61
N GLN A 81 2.45 -0.44 -23.20
CA GLN A 81 1.60 -1.56 -23.60
C GLN A 81 0.90 -2.21 -22.40
N MET A 82 1.61 -2.44 -21.30
CA MET A 82 1.04 -3.00 -20.07
C MET A 82 0.02 -2.06 -19.44
N ARG A 83 0.29 -0.74 -19.43
CA ARG A 83 -0.66 0.26 -18.92
C ARG A 83 -1.97 0.27 -19.69
N ASN A 84 -1.88 0.25 -21.02
CA ASN A 84 -3.07 0.18 -21.87
C ASN A 84 -3.83 -1.13 -21.67
N LEU A 85 -3.12 -2.24 -21.46
CA LEU A 85 -3.73 -3.53 -21.15
C LEU A 85 -4.49 -3.48 -19.82
N TRP A 86 -3.87 -2.97 -18.74
CA TRP A 86 -4.54 -2.85 -17.43
C TRP A 86 -5.74 -1.91 -17.45
N ALA A 87 -5.62 -0.76 -18.10
CA ALA A 87 -6.74 0.17 -18.28
C ALA A 87 -7.87 -0.45 -19.13
N GLY A 88 -7.52 -1.16 -20.20
CA GLY A 88 -8.47 -1.88 -21.04
C GLY A 88 -9.18 -3.01 -20.30
N MET A 89 -8.44 -3.81 -19.52
CA MET A 89 -9.00 -4.87 -18.68
C MET A 89 -9.92 -4.32 -17.60
N ALA A 90 -9.53 -3.25 -16.91
CA ALA A 90 -10.38 -2.59 -15.91
C ALA A 90 -11.70 -2.10 -16.53
N THR A 91 -11.62 -1.47 -17.71
CA THR A 91 -12.79 -0.97 -18.44
C THR A 91 -13.72 -2.11 -18.86
N LEU A 92 -13.16 -3.18 -19.43
CA LEU A 92 -13.92 -4.36 -19.85
C LEU A 92 -14.59 -5.03 -18.66
N LEU A 93 -13.88 -5.14 -17.53
CA LEU A 93 -14.36 -5.80 -16.33
C LEU A 93 -15.50 -5.02 -15.66
N ILE A 94 -15.41 -3.68 -15.59
CA ILE A 94 -16.51 -2.82 -15.12
C ILE A 94 -17.71 -2.92 -16.06
N THR A 95 -17.47 -2.83 -17.37
CA THR A 95 -18.56 -2.87 -18.37
C THR A 95 -19.29 -4.23 -18.31
N TYR A 96 -18.53 -5.32 -18.23
CA TYR A 96 -19.05 -6.67 -18.13
C TYR A 96 -19.84 -6.90 -16.83
N ALA A 97 -19.26 -6.53 -15.68
CA ALA A 97 -19.92 -6.68 -14.39
C ALA A 97 -21.18 -5.81 -14.29
N SER A 98 -21.15 -4.58 -14.84
CA SER A 98 -22.31 -3.69 -14.88
C SER A 98 -23.42 -4.26 -15.77
N TYR A 99 -23.08 -4.81 -16.94
CA TYR A 99 -24.03 -5.48 -17.81
C TYR A 99 -24.70 -6.67 -17.11
N GLY A 100 -23.91 -7.52 -16.42
CA GLY A 100 -24.48 -8.64 -15.68
C GLY A 100 -25.31 -8.22 -14.47
N LEU A 101 -24.93 -7.14 -13.77
CA LEU A 101 -25.73 -6.56 -12.68
C LEU A 101 -27.10 -6.10 -13.18
N ILE A 102 -27.17 -5.44 -14.34
CA ILE A 102 -28.43 -4.98 -14.94
C ILE A 102 -29.33 -6.16 -15.34
N ASN A 103 -28.74 -7.24 -15.86
CA ASN A 103 -29.49 -8.43 -16.26
C ASN A 103 -29.82 -9.37 -15.10
N GLY A 104 -29.27 -9.14 -13.90
CA GLY A 104 -29.49 -9.98 -12.72
C GLY A 104 -28.71 -11.29 -12.72
N GLU A 105 -27.70 -11.42 -13.58
CA GLU A 105 -26.87 -12.62 -13.73
C GLU A 105 -25.45 -12.26 -14.18
N ILE A 106 -24.44 -12.81 -13.50
CA ILE A 106 -23.04 -12.68 -13.89
C ILE A 106 -22.43 -14.07 -14.07
N TYR A 107 -21.90 -14.32 -15.26
CA TYR A 107 -21.15 -15.53 -15.57
C TYR A 107 -19.64 -15.28 -15.43
N ILE A 108 -18.94 -16.11 -14.66
CA ILE A 108 -17.49 -16.08 -14.54
C ILE A 108 -16.91 -17.27 -15.29
N PRO A 109 -16.24 -17.07 -16.44
CA PRO A 109 -15.73 -18.16 -17.24
C PRO A 109 -14.60 -18.91 -16.53
N GLY A 110 -14.69 -20.23 -16.51
CA GLY A 110 -13.66 -21.12 -16.00
C GLY A 110 -12.63 -21.42 -17.09
N LYS A 111 -11.33 -21.33 -16.78
CA LYS A 111 -10.27 -21.68 -17.76
C LYS A 111 -10.32 -23.16 -18.18
N ARG A 112 -10.77 -24.04 -17.29
CA ARG A 112 -10.80 -25.51 -17.48
C ARG A 112 -12.13 -26.14 -17.02
N THR A 113 -13.11 -25.32 -16.71
CA THR A 113 -14.42 -25.74 -16.19
C THR A 113 -15.50 -24.98 -16.94
N GLU A 114 -16.75 -25.39 -16.79
CA GLU A 114 -17.91 -24.70 -17.39
C GLU A 114 -18.16 -23.30 -16.82
N GLY A 115 -17.29 -22.80 -15.94
CA GLY A 115 -17.46 -21.52 -15.24
C GLY A 115 -18.43 -21.59 -14.08
N ILE A 116 -18.73 -20.42 -13.50
CA ILE A 116 -19.69 -20.26 -12.40
C ILE A 116 -20.64 -19.14 -12.78
N THR A 117 -21.93 -19.45 -12.75
CA THR A 117 -22.99 -18.48 -12.96
C THR A 117 -23.60 -18.08 -11.62
N PHE A 118 -23.59 -16.78 -11.34
CA PHE A 118 -24.25 -16.18 -10.18
C PHE A 118 -25.54 -15.51 -10.62
N ALA A 119 -26.64 -15.79 -9.94
CA ALA A 119 -27.94 -15.19 -10.18
C ALA A 119 -28.58 -14.73 -8.87
N GLY A 120 -29.44 -13.72 -8.92
CA GLY A 120 -30.12 -13.18 -7.73
C GLY A 120 -29.20 -12.33 -6.85
N GLU A 121 -29.34 -12.41 -5.53
CA GLU A 121 -28.64 -11.54 -4.57
C GLU A 121 -27.09 -11.62 -4.61
N PRO A 122 -26.45 -12.80 -4.82
CA PRO A 122 -24.99 -12.91 -4.89
C PRO A 122 -24.34 -12.09 -6.01
N VAL A 123 -25.11 -11.69 -7.04
CA VAL A 123 -24.65 -10.85 -8.15
C VAL A 123 -24.07 -9.52 -7.66
N LEU A 124 -24.65 -8.93 -6.61
CA LEU A 124 -24.14 -7.68 -6.02
C LEU A 124 -22.73 -7.86 -5.44
N ALA A 125 -22.48 -8.99 -4.79
CA ALA A 125 -21.16 -9.31 -4.23
C ALA A 125 -20.13 -9.57 -5.33
N VAL A 126 -20.52 -10.26 -6.42
CA VAL A 126 -19.63 -10.46 -7.58
C VAL A 126 -19.32 -9.14 -8.29
N PHE A 127 -20.32 -8.26 -8.45
CA PHE A 127 -20.12 -6.93 -8.99
C PHE A 127 -19.13 -6.13 -8.13
N ALA A 128 -19.29 -6.12 -6.81
CA ALA A 128 -18.38 -5.45 -5.89
C ALA A 128 -16.95 -6.01 -5.97
N ALA A 129 -16.81 -7.34 -6.08
CA ALA A 129 -15.52 -7.99 -6.29
C ALA A 129 -14.85 -7.50 -7.58
N CYS A 130 -15.59 -7.51 -8.68
CA CYS A 130 -15.11 -7.04 -9.98
C CYS A 130 -14.72 -5.56 -9.92
N PHE A 131 -15.55 -4.72 -9.31
CA PHE A 131 -15.26 -3.29 -9.19
C PHE A 131 -13.97 -3.02 -8.40
N CYS A 132 -13.75 -3.71 -7.27
CA CYS A 132 -12.51 -3.64 -6.52
C CYS A 132 -11.29 -4.07 -7.34
N LEU A 133 -11.41 -5.17 -8.10
CA LEU A 133 -10.33 -5.63 -8.98
C LEU A 133 -10.01 -4.60 -10.08
N ALA A 134 -11.03 -4.00 -10.70
CA ALA A 134 -10.85 -2.96 -11.69
C ALA A 134 -10.16 -1.72 -11.10
N LEU A 135 -10.54 -1.31 -9.90
CA LEU A 135 -9.86 -0.22 -9.19
C LEU A 135 -8.40 -0.57 -8.89
N ALA A 136 -8.09 -1.80 -8.48
CA ALA A 136 -6.71 -2.22 -8.25
C ALA A 136 -5.84 -2.04 -9.50
N LEU A 137 -6.35 -2.48 -10.66
CA LEU A 137 -5.67 -2.29 -11.95
C LEU A 137 -5.49 -0.81 -12.30
N LEU A 138 -6.49 0.03 -12.03
CA LEU A 138 -6.40 1.48 -12.28
C LEU A 138 -5.40 2.17 -11.35
N VAL A 139 -5.32 1.76 -10.07
CA VAL A 139 -4.33 2.26 -9.11
C VAL A 139 -2.91 2.03 -9.63
N THR A 140 -2.60 0.83 -10.15
CA THR A 140 -1.29 0.53 -10.77
C THR A 140 -1.00 1.41 -11.98
N VAL A 141 -2.03 1.74 -12.78
CA VAL A 141 -1.87 2.66 -13.92
C VAL A 141 -1.63 4.09 -13.46
N VAL A 142 -2.34 4.56 -12.43
CA VAL A 142 -2.20 5.92 -11.88
C VAL A 142 -0.86 6.12 -11.19
N ASP A 143 -0.38 5.13 -10.42
CA ASP A 143 0.94 5.15 -9.76
C ASP A 143 2.05 5.52 -10.74
N HIS A 144 2.02 4.93 -11.94
CA HIS A 144 3.02 5.21 -12.96
C HIS A 144 2.94 6.64 -13.55
N TYR A 145 1.77 7.27 -13.55
CA TYR A 145 1.66 8.69 -13.95
C TYR A 145 2.06 9.64 -12.82
N ASP A 146 2.11 9.16 -11.58
CA ASP A 146 2.58 9.91 -10.43
C ASP A 146 4.12 9.88 -10.37
N LYS A 147 4.74 11.06 -10.28
CA LYS A 147 6.20 11.20 -10.19
C LYS A 147 6.68 11.47 -8.76
N ARG A 148 5.77 11.50 -7.80
CA ARG A 148 6.04 11.74 -6.38
C ARG A 148 6.52 10.44 -5.72
N ASP A 149 7.33 10.57 -4.67
CA ASP A 149 7.81 9.45 -3.85
C ASP A 149 6.71 8.90 -2.92
N ASN A 150 5.63 8.40 -3.53
CA ASN A 150 4.41 7.92 -2.88
C ASN A 150 4.09 6.46 -3.25
N GLU A 151 5.01 5.73 -3.89
CA GLU A 151 4.81 4.37 -4.41
C GLU A 151 4.25 3.40 -3.36
N TYR A 152 4.67 3.58 -2.10
CA TYR A 152 4.16 2.79 -0.98
C TYR A 152 2.64 2.92 -0.76
N LEU A 153 2.07 4.11 -0.98
CA LEU A 153 0.63 4.32 -0.82
C LEU A 153 -0.16 3.60 -1.91
N TYR A 154 0.33 3.62 -3.16
CA TYR A 154 -0.28 2.91 -4.27
C TYR A 154 -0.16 1.38 -4.11
N ASP A 155 1.00 0.89 -3.66
CA ASP A 155 1.20 -0.54 -3.35
C ASP A 155 0.24 -1.05 -2.27
N ILE A 156 0.03 -0.27 -1.19
CA ILE A 156 -0.98 -0.62 -0.18
C ILE A 156 -2.38 -0.61 -0.78
N ALA A 157 -2.75 0.46 -1.51
CA ALA A 157 -4.08 0.59 -2.10
C ALA A 157 -4.39 -0.57 -3.05
N GLU A 158 -3.44 -0.94 -3.91
CA GLU A 158 -3.54 -2.09 -4.80
C GLU A 158 -3.78 -3.39 -4.00
N LYS A 159 -2.96 -3.67 -2.99
CA LYS A 159 -3.09 -4.88 -2.16
C LYS A 159 -4.42 -4.94 -1.41
N VAL A 160 -4.88 -3.82 -0.88
CA VAL A 160 -6.18 -3.73 -0.17
C VAL A 160 -7.32 -4.00 -1.15
N LEU A 161 -7.30 -3.39 -2.33
CA LEU A 161 -8.33 -3.59 -3.35
C LEU A 161 -8.37 -5.04 -3.86
N TRP A 162 -7.21 -5.66 -4.07
CA TRP A 162 -7.11 -7.09 -4.37
C TRP A 162 -7.68 -7.97 -3.25
N ALA A 163 -7.34 -7.67 -1.99
CA ALA A 163 -7.86 -8.41 -0.85
C ALA A 163 -9.39 -8.29 -0.73
N LEU A 164 -9.93 -7.08 -0.93
CA LEU A 164 -11.37 -6.83 -0.95
C LEU A 164 -12.06 -7.56 -2.11
N SER A 165 -11.44 -7.59 -3.29
CA SER A 165 -11.95 -8.35 -4.43
C SER A 165 -12.07 -9.84 -4.08
N CYS A 166 -11.01 -10.45 -3.55
CA CYS A 166 -11.03 -11.84 -3.12
C CYS A 166 -12.06 -12.10 -2.02
N LEU A 167 -12.17 -11.19 -1.04
CA LEU A 167 -13.13 -11.29 0.04
C LEU A 167 -14.58 -11.27 -0.47
N PHE A 168 -14.93 -10.32 -1.34
CA PHE A 168 -16.27 -10.26 -1.92
C PHE A 168 -16.58 -11.46 -2.81
N PHE A 169 -15.60 -11.94 -3.58
CA PHE A 169 -15.78 -13.11 -4.43
C PHE A 169 -16.01 -14.39 -3.62
N THR A 170 -15.19 -14.62 -2.58
CA THR A 170 -15.38 -15.77 -1.69
C THR A 170 -16.72 -15.70 -0.94
N TRP A 171 -17.11 -14.50 -0.50
CA TRP A 171 -18.43 -14.27 0.08
C TRP A 171 -19.56 -14.60 -0.89
N ALA A 172 -19.46 -14.17 -2.15
CA ALA A 172 -20.43 -14.50 -3.19
C ALA A 172 -20.58 -16.00 -3.40
N CYS A 173 -19.47 -16.74 -3.46
CA CYS A 173 -19.48 -18.21 -3.58
C CYS A 173 -20.18 -18.87 -2.38
N LEU A 174 -19.88 -18.43 -1.16
CA LEU A 174 -20.51 -18.97 0.05
C LEU A 174 -22.01 -18.67 0.09
N TRP A 175 -22.40 -17.47 -0.34
CA TRP A 175 -23.80 -17.07 -0.39
C TRP A 175 -24.58 -17.87 -1.43
N ASP A 176 -24.06 -17.97 -2.66
CA ASP A 176 -24.66 -18.79 -3.72
C ASP A 176 -24.81 -20.25 -3.28
N TRP A 177 -23.78 -20.83 -2.66
CA TRP A 177 -23.84 -22.18 -2.10
C TRP A 177 -24.91 -22.32 -1.01
N SER A 178 -25.01 -21.34 -0.10
CA SER A 178 -26.01 -21.33 0.96
C SER A 178 -27.44 -21.22 0.43
N GLN A 179 -27.68 -20.48 -0.66
CA GLN A 179 -29.00 -20.41 -1.28
C GLN A 179 -29.37 -21.75 -1.92
N ARG A 180 -28.44 -22.36 -2.67
CA ARG A 180 -28.66 -23.66 -3.31
C ARG A 180 -28.94 -24.76 -2.29
N SER A 181 -28.26 -24.78 -1.15
CA SER A 181 -28.49 -25.79 -0.12
C SER A 181 -29.87 -25.66 0.53
N SER A 182 -30.35 -24.44 0.75
CA SER A 182 -31.69 -24.19 1.30
C SER A 182 -32.84 -24.58 0.38
N LEU A 183 -32.61 -24.65 -0.94
CA LEU A 183 -33.60 -25.10 -1.92
C LEU A 183 -33.68 -26.63 -2.02
N LEU A 184 -32.69 -27.35 -1.50
CA LEU A 184 -32.61 -28.82 -1.56
C LEU A 184 -33.06 -29.51 -0.25
N SER A 185 -33.34 -28.74 0.81
CA SER A 185 -33.85 -29.20 2.10
C SER A 185 -35.36 -29.01 2.21
#